data_AF-A0A7C4RA84-F1
#
_entry.id   AF-A0A7C4RA84-F1
#
_cell.length_a   1.000
_cell.length_b   1.000
_cell.length_c   1.000
_cell.angle_alpha   90.00
_cell.angle_beta   90.00
_cell.angle_gamma   90.00
#
_symmetry.space_group_name_H-M   'P 1'
#
loop_
_entity.id
_entity.type
_entity.pdbx_description
1 polymer ?
#
loop_
_entity_poly.entity_id
_entity_poly.type
_entity_poly.pdbx_seq_one_letter_code
_entity_poly.pdbx_strand_id
1 'polypeptide(L)'
;MVTEEDVIWVTSYQYLFGGELFFDITELDALNKTLQNVCFKEEYRPPRTKIGCGEKSAILMKYLKEKGYKVSMGRGTLSIVDEEIPHAWVLVHLKDGTYVVEVNSESGYAQIVGTVKAAAESEVQKYTEKERWDMNKVEKEYSKFTENLRNYLEEKK
;
A
#
# COMPACT_ATOMS: atom_id res chain seq x y z
N MET A 1 -1.60 26.38 21.86
CA MET A 1 -1.21 24.97 22.02
C MET A 1 -2.49 24.18 22.02
N VAL A 2 -2.70 23.35 21.00
CA VAL A 2 -3.82 22.42 20.94
C VAL A 2 -3.19 21.04 20.87
N THR A 3 -3.43 20.24 21.90
CA THR A 3 -2.99 18.86 22.05
C THR A 3 -4.09 17.92 21.57
N GLU A 4 -3.63 16.86 20.91
CA GLU A 4 -4.20 15.54 20.56
C GLU A 4 -5.72 15.28 20.58
N GLU A 5 -6.12 14.64 19.47
CA GLU A 5 -7.06 13.50 19.41
C GLU A 5 -8.50 13.75 19.84
N ASP A 6 -9.36 14.05 18.87
CA ASP A 6 -10.40 13.09 18.42
C ASP A 6 -11.36 13.72 17.40
N VAL A 7 -11.93 12.86 16.54
CA VAL A 7 -13.13 13.05 15.67
C VAL A 7 -12.94 13.98 14.44
N ILE A 8 -13.29 13.65 13.18
CA ILE A 8 -14.36 12.82 12.61
C ILE A 8 -13.90 12.11 11.32
N TRP A 9 -14.20 10.81 11.28
CA TRP A 9 -14.16 9.94 10.11
C TRP A 9 -15.30 10.26 9.11
N VAL A 10 -14.98 10.12 7.83
CA VAL A 10 -15.88 10.19 6.66
C VAL A 10 -16.42 11.60 6.33
N THR A 11 -15.80 12.24 5.35
CA THR A 11 -16.54 13.08 4.38
C THR A 11 -15.76 13.19 3.07
N SER A 12 -16.52 13.15 1.97
CA SER A 12 -16.07 13.43 0.61
C SER A 12 -15.65 14.90 0.49
N TYR A 13 -14.36 15.19 0.65
CA TYR A 13 -13.85 16.56 0.45
C TYR A 13 -12.83 16.63 -0.68
N GLN A 14 -13.26 17.32 -1.73
CA GLN A 14 -12.42 18.21 -2.51
C GLN A 14 -11.61 19.09 -1.56
N TYR A 15 -10.28 19.08 -1.67
CA TYR A 15 -9.43 20.07 -1.02
C TYR A 15 -8.71 20.89 -2.09
N LEU A 16 -9.11 22.15 -2.19
CA LEU A 16 -8.39 23.24 -2.82
C LEU A 16 -7.24 23.66 -1.90
N PHE A 17 -6.00 23.36 -2.31
CA PHE A 17 -4.81 24.07 -1.85
C PHE A 17 -4.07 24.57 -3.10
N GLY A 18 -3.96 25.89 -3.27
CA GLY A 18 -2.96 26.48 -4.16
C GLY A 18 -3.31 26.68 -5.65
N GLY A 19 -4.59 26.67 -6.04
CA GLY A 19 -4.99 27.17 -7.37
C GLY A 19 -4.70 26.25 -8.56
N GLU A 20 -4.22 25.03 -8.36
CA GLU A 20 -4.19 24.01 -9.40
C GLU A 20 -5.09 22.83 -9.03
N LEU A 21 -6.12 22.66 -9.85
CA LEU A 21 -7.16 21.66 -9.68
C LEU A 21 -6.67 20.34 -10.33
N PHE A 22 -5.75 19.64 -9.65
CA PHE A 22 -5.31 18.33 -10.12
C PHE A 22 -6.32 17.27 -9.69
N PHE A 23 -7.25 16.95 -10.59
CA PHE A 23 -7.96 15.68 -10.51
C PHE A 23 -7.06 14.62 -11.15
N ASP A 24 -6.24 13.95 -10.35
CA ASP A 24 -5.72 12.65 -10.79
C ASP A 24 -6.84 11.63 -10.54
N ILE A 25 -7.71 11.47 -11.53
CA ILE A 25 -8.86 10.56 -11.49
C ILE A 25 -8.34 9.15 -11.75
N THR A 26 -7.63 8.58 -10.79
CA THR A 26 -7.30 7.16 -10.86
C THR A 26 -8.48 6.36 -10.35
N GLU A 27 -9.20 5.74 -11.28
CA GLU A 27 -10.30 4.82 -10.99
C GLU A 27 -9.74 3.47 -10.53
N LEU A 28 -10.55 2.69 -9.80
CA LEU A 28 -10.17 1.35 -9.32
C LEU A 28 -9.67 0.45 -10.46
N ASP A 29 -10.24 0.57 -11.66
CA ASP A 29 -9.80 -0.15 -12.85
C ASP A 29 -8.39 0.23 -13.31
N ALA A 30 -8.02 1.50 -13.19
CA ALA A 30 -6.67 1.96 -13.51
C ALA A 30 -5.65 1.42 -12.51
N LEU A 31 -6.01 1.39 -11.21
CA LEU A 31 -5.20 0.73 -10.18
C LEU A 31 -5.02 -0.76 -10.51
N ASN A 32 -6.11 -1.49 -10.77
CA ASN A 32 -6.04 -2.90 -11.12
C ASN A 32 -5.14 -3.17 -12.34
N LYS A 33 -5.27 -2.39 -13.41
CA LYS A 33 -4.39 -2.51 -14.59
C LYS A 33 -2.93 -2.24 -14.24
N THR A 34 -2.66 -1.22 -13.41
CA THR A 34 -1.30 -0.92 -12.96
C THR A 34 -0.69 -2.07 -12.17
N LEU A 35 -1.45 -2.67 -11.24
CA LEU A 35 -1.00 -3.79 -10.42
C LEU A 35 -0.77 -5.07 -11.24
N GLN A 36 -1.60 -5.31 -12.27
CA GLN A 36 -1.42 -6.44 -13.19
C GLN A 36 -0.14 -6.35 -14.04
N ASN A 37 0.33 -5.12 -14.28
CA ASN A 37 1.53 -4.88 -15.08
C ASN A 37 2.82 -4.96 -14.29
N VAL A 38 2.78 -5.09 -12.96
CA VAL A 38 3.98 -5.13 -12.12
C VAL A 38 4.03 -6.39 -11.27
N CYS A 39 5.20 -7.01 -11.19
CA CYS A 39 5.44 -8.12 -10.28
C CYS A 39 6.86 -8.06 -9.72
N PHE A 40 7.07 -8.67 -8.56
CA PHE A 40 8.41 -8.88 -8.03
C PHE A 40 9.16 -9.90 -8.87
N LYS A 41 10.46 -9.70 -9.09
CA LYS A 41 11.32 -10.70 -9.75
C LYS A 41 11.30 -12.04 -9.00
N GLU A 42 11.55 -13.11 -9.74
CA GLU A 42 11.48 -14.49 -9.22
C GLU A 42 12.35 -14.69 -7.96
N GLU A 43 13.55 -14.10 -7.87
CA GLU A 43 14.42 -14.25 -6.70
C GLU A 43 13.86 -13.63 -5.40
N TYR A 44 12.82 -12.79 -5.48
CA TYR A 44 12.15 -12.18 -4.33
C TYR A 44 10.79 -12.83 -4.01
N ARG A 45 10.42 -13.89 -4.75
CA ARG A 45 9.25 -14.72 -4.47
C ARG A 45 9.62 -15.87 -3.51
N PRO A 46 8.71 -16.32 -2.64
CA PRO A 46 8.89 -17.57 -1.88
C PRO A 46 9.17 -18.75 -2.81
N PRO A 47 9.89 -19.79 -2.33
CA PRO A 47 10.43 -19.96 -0.98
C PRO A 47 11.77 -19.24 -0.75
N ARG A 48 12.31 -18.54 -1.76
CA ARG A 48 13.68 -17.97 -1.74
C ARG A 48 13.74 -16.52 -1.26
N THR A 49 12.68 -16.05 -0.60
CA THR A 49 12.46 -14.62 -0.32
C THR A 49 13.51 -14.05 0.64
N LYS A 50 14.35 -13.14 0.14
CA LYS A 50 15.37 -12.41 0.91
C LYS A 50 14.86 -11.11 1.55
N ILE A 51 13.59 -10.76 1.34
CA ILE A 51 12.97 -9.52 1.81
C ILE A 51 11.61 -9.80 2.44
N GLY A 52 11.26 -9.10 3.52
CA GLY A 52 10.02 -9.29 4.26
C GLY A 52 8.85 -8.47 3.69
N CYS A 53 7.71 -8.52 4.38
CA CYS A 53 6.51 -7.77 3.98
C CYS A 53 6.72 -6.25 4.05
N GLY A 54 7.51 -5.76 5.02
CA GLY A 54 7.86 -4.35 5.14
C GLY A 54 8.60 -3.83 3.90
N GLU A 55 9.66 -4.52 3.50
CA GLU A 55 10.45 -4.16 2.31
C GLU A 55 9.61 -4.24 1.03
N LYS A 56 8.82 -5.30 0.86
CA LYS A 56 7.95 -5.47 -0.32
C LYS A 56 6.91 -4.34 -0.39
N SER A 57 6.29 -4.00 0.72
CA SER A 57 5.32 -2.90 0.80
C SER A 57 5.99 -1.53 0.56
N ALA A 58 7.22 -1.32 1.02
CA ALA A 58 7.97 -0.09 0.72
C ALA A 58 8.29 0.06 -0.78
N ILE A 59 8.77 -1.02 -1.41
CA ILE A 59 9.06 -1.07 -2.86
C ILE A 59 7.79 -0.79 -3.66
N LEU A 60 6.69 -1.46 -3.32
CA LEU A 60 5.40 -1.30 -3.99
C LEU A 60 4.81 0.10 -3.78
N MET A 61 4.90 0.64 -2.56
CA MET A 61 4.45 2.00 -2.25
C MET A 61 5.20 3.02 -3.10
N LYS A 62 6.52 2.92 -3.18
CA LYS A 62 7.35 3.80 -4.02
C LYS A 62 6.96 3.68 -5.50
N TYR A 63 6.78 2.46 -6.01
CA TYR A 63 6.30 2.22 -7.37
C TYR A 63 4.97 2.93 -7.65
N LEU A 64 3.97 2.73 -6.80
CA LEU A 64 2.66 3.35 -6.97
C LEU A 64 2.73 4.88 -6.85
N LYS A 65 3.58 5.40 -5.94
CA LYS A 65 3.82 6.84 -5.84
C LYS A 65 4.39 7.42 -7.13
N GLU A 66 5.35 6.75 -7.77
CA GLU A 66 5.94 7.15 -9.05
C GLU A 66 4.94 7.09 -10.22
N LYS A 67 3.89 6.26 -10.11
CA LYS A 67 2.78 6.19 -11.07
C LYS A 67 1.69 7.24 -10.81
N GLY A 68 1.87 8.14 -9.84
CA GLY A 68 0.94 9.24 -9.54
C GLY A 68 -0.07 8.94 -8.44
N TYR A 69 -0.10 7.72 -7.90
CA TYR A 69 -1.07 7.38 -6.86
C TYR A 69 -0.77 8.09 -5.53
N LYS A 70 -1.84 8.51 -4.85
CA LYS A 70 -1.76 8.93 -3.45
C LYS A 70 -1.71 7.67 -2.59
N VAL A 71 -0.58 7.47 -1.91
CA VAL A 71 -0.29 6.25 -1.16
C VAL A 71 0.22 6.52 0.25
N SER A 72 -0.01 5.57 1.14
CA SER A 72 0.61 5.47 2.46
C SER A 72 0.93 3.99 2.77
N MET A 73 1.74 3.72 3.79
CA MET A 73 2.03 2.36 4.24
C MET A 73 1.36 2.12 5.59
N GLY A 74 0.50 1.11 5.65
CA GLY A 74 -0.06 0.62 6.89
C GLY A 74 0.89 -0.37 7.56
N ARG A 75 1.02 -0.26 8.88
CA ARG A 75 1.84 -1.13 9.74
C ARG A 75 0.96 -1.61 10.89
N GLY A 76 0.99 -2.89 11.19
CA GLY A 76 0.19 -3.42 12.28
C GLY A 76 0.23 -4.94 12.35
N THR A 77 -0.94 -5.55 12.52
CA THR A 77 -1.07 -7.02 12.56
C THR A 77 -2.04 -7.51 11.48
N LEU A 78 -1.69 -8.65 10.90
CA LEU A 78 -2.56 -9.47 10.09
C LEU A 78 -2.97 -10.68 10.92
N SER A 79 -4.26 -10.81 11.22
CA SER A 79 -4.80 -11.97 11.92
C SER A 79 -5.29 -12.99 10.89
N ILE A 80 -4.79 -14.22 10.97
CA ILE A 80 -5.22 -15.35 10.13
C ILE A 80 -5.55 -16.51 11.06
N VAL A 81 -6.80 -16.94 11.06
CA VAL A 81 -7.30 -17.92 12.05
C VAL A 81 -7.01 -17.40 13.48
N ASP A 82 -6.13 -18.05 14.23
CA ASP A 82 -5.78 -17.71 15.62
C ASP A 82 -4.39 -17.07 15.76
N GLU A 83 -3.71 -16.75 14.65
CA GLU A 83 -2.38 -16.15 14.66
C GLU A 83 -2.43 -14.65 14.34
N GLU A 84 -1.73 -13.83 15.14
CA GLU A 84 -1.47 -12.42 14.81
C GLU A 84 -0.03 -12.25 14.34
N ILE A 85 0.13 -11.80 13.11
CA ILE A 85 1.44 -11.67 12.47
C ILE A 85 1.74 -10.18 12.29
N PRO A 86 2.88 -9.66 12.79
CA PRO A 86 3.33 -8.31 12.47
C PRO A 86 3.46 -8.16 10.95
N HIS A 87 2.73 -7.21 10.38
CA HIS A 87 2.55 -7.13 8.94
C HIS A 87 2.52 -5.68 8.44
N ALA A 88 2.77 -5.51 7.14
CA ALA A 88 2.78 -4.22 6.49
C ALA A 88 2.19 -4.30 5.09
N TRP A 89 1.38 -3.30 4.73
CA TRP A 89 0.64 -3.24 3.47
C TRP A 89 0.67 -1.83 2.89
N VAL A 90 0.33 -1.71 1.60
CA VAL A 90 0.19 -0.42 0.94
C VAL A 90 -1.27 0.02 0.97
N LEU A 91 -1.50 1.27 1.31
CA LEU A 91 -2.80 1.92 1.23
C LEU A 91 -2.82 2.83 0.01
N VAL A 92 -3.76 2.62 -0.90
CA VAL A 92 -3.98 3.49 -2.06
C VAL A 92 -5.26 4.29 -1.86
N HIS A 93 -5.14 5.62 -1.90
CA HIS A 93 -6.25 6.53 -1.67
C HIS A 93 -6.84 6.96 -3.02
N LEU A 94 -8.02 6.42 -3.33
CA LEU A 94 -8.81 6.77 -4.51
C LEU A 94 -9.99 7.67 -4.09
N LYS A 95 -10.77 8.14 -5.07
CA LYS A 95 -11.91 9.03 -4.82
C LYS A 95 -13.03 8.36 -4.02
N ASP A 96 -13.25 7.07 -4.26
CA ASP A 96 -14.31 6.24 -3.68
C ASP A 96 -13.91 5.52 -2.39
N GLY A 97 -12.62 5.54 -2.04
CA GLY A 97 -12.17 4.96 -0.78
C GLY A 97 -10.66 4.78 -0.68
N THR A 98 -10.24 4.14 0.41
CA THR A 98 -8.86 3.68 0.59
C THR A 98 -8.82 2.17 0.49
N TYR A 99 -7.90 1.67 -0.32
CA TYR A 99 -7.76 0.25 -0.65
C TYR A 99 -6.47 -0.30 -0.06
N VAL A 100 -6.56 -1.50 0.50
CA VAL A 100 -5.40 -2.29 0.94
C VAL A 100 -4.87 -3.04 -0.28
N VAL A 101 -3.60 -2.82 -0.57
CA VAL A 101 -2.87 -3.48 -1.66
C VAL A 101 -1.72 -4.27 -1.07
N GLU A 102 -1.64 -5.53 -1.47
CA GLU A 102 -0.64 -6.48 -1.00
C GLU A 102 0.03 -7.21 -2.14
N VAL A 103 1.23 -7.72 -1.88
CA VAL A 103 1.92 -8.60 -2.80
C VAL A 103 1.47 -10.04 -2.52
N ASN A 104 0.83 -10.66 -3.50
CA ASN A 104 0.60 -12.10 -3.48
C ASN A 104 1.95 -12.79 -3.42
N SER A 105 2.18 -13.52 -2.32
CA SER A 105 3.47 -14.10 -2.03
C SER A 105 3.85 -15.12 -3.11
N GLU A 106 2.95 -15.99 -3.53
CA GLU A 106 3.19 -17.05 -4.52
C GLU A 106 3.50 -16.51 -5.91
N SER A 107 2.66 -15.59 -6.41
CA SER A 107 2.77 -15.10 -7.78
C SER A 107 3.74 -13.93 -7.93
N GLY A 108 4.01 -13.20 -6.83
CA GLY A 108 4.78 -11.96 -6.81
C GLY A 108 4.04 -10.74 -7.36
N TYR A 109 2.78 -10.88 -7.77
CA TYR A 109 1.96 -9.75 -8.24
C TYR A 109 1.35 -9.02 -7.07
N ALA A 110 1.22 -7.69 -7.21
CA ALA A 110 0.40 -6.93 -6.29
C ALA A 110 -1.09 -7.13 -6.62
N GLN A 111 -1.93 -7.14 -5.60
CA GLN A 111 -3.38 -7.28 -5.73
C GLN A 111 -4.10 -6.40 -4.71
N ILE A 112 -5.31 -5.98 -5.06
CA ILE A 112 -6.21 -5.31 -4.13
C ILE A 112 -6.85 -6.37 -3.24
N VAL A 113 -6.64 -6.28 -1.93
CA VAL A 113 -7.30 -7.15 -0.95
C VAL A 113 -8.74 -6.69 -0.74
N GLY A 114 -8.94 -5.38 -0.66
CA GLY A 114 -10.26 -4.78 -0.47
C GLY A 114 -10.15 -3.34 0.01
N THR A 115 -11.29 -2.76 0.39
CA THR A 115 -11.28 -1.48 1.11
C THR A 115 -10.69 -1.69 2.51
N VAL A 116 -10.15 -0.63 3.12
CA VAL A 116 -9.66 -0.68 4.51
C VAL A 116 -10.73 -1.22 5.46
N LYS A 117 -11.99 -0.81 5.27
CA LYS A 117 -13.12 -1.30 6.07
C LYS A 117 -13.31 -2.81 5.90
N ALA A 118 -13.40 -3.29 4.66
CA ALA A 118 -13.58 -4.72 4.39
C ALA A 118 -12.40 -5.56 4.91
N ALA A 119 -11.17 -5.06 4.78
CA ALA A 119 -9.97 -5.72 5.30
C ALA A 119 -9.93 -5.78 6.84
N ALA A 120 -10.44 -4.75 7.53
CA ALA A 120 -10.51 -4.71 8.99
C ALA A 120 -11.68 -5.52 9.58
N GLU A 121 -12.73 -5.76 8.79
CA GLU A 121 -13.92 -6.53 9.19
C GLU A 121 -13.91 -7.98 8.69
N SER A 122 -12.89 -8.37 7.91
CA SER A 122 -12.74 -9.70 7.34
C SER A 122 -12.65 -10.79 8.41
N GLU A 123 -13.45 -11.84 8.27
CA GLU A 123 -13.43 -13.02 9.14
C GLU A 123 -12.30 -14.00 8.80
N VAL A 124 -11.68 -13.87 7.62
CA VAL A 124 -10.65 -14.81 7.12
C VAL A 124 -9.24 -14.24 7.31
N GLN A 125 -9.05 -12.96 7.00
CA GLN A 125 -7.77 -12.26 7.07
C GLN A 125 -8.02 -10.83 7.53
N LYS A 126 -7.80 -10.56 8.81
CA LYS A 126 -8.12 -9.28 9.43
C LYS A 126 -6.90 -8.38 9.54
N TYR A 127 -7.00 -7.19 8.98
CA TYR A 127 -5.95 -6.19 9.02
C TYR A 127 -6.21 -5.17 10.13
N THR A 128 -5.31 -5.09 11.10
CA THR A 128 -5.40 -4.14 12.21
C THR A 128 -4.23 -3.16 12.15
N GLU A 129 -4.51 -1.93 11.72
CA GLU A 129 -3.50 -0.87 11.65
C GLU A 129 -3.10 -0.38 13.03
N LYS A 130 -1.79 -0.22 13.26
CA LYS A 130 -1.19 0.38 14.46
C LYS A 130 -0.45 1.67 14.13
N GLU A 131 0.18 1.74 12.96
CA GLU A 131 0.87 2.94 12.49
C GLU A 131 0.60 3.15 11.00
N ARG A 132 0.69 4.42 10.58
CA ARG A 132 0.63 4.82 9.18
C ARG A 132 1.85 5.65 8.81
N TRP A 133 2.54 5.24 7.76
CA TRP A 133 3.78 5.88 7.32
C TRP A 133 3.56 6.57 5.96
N ASP A 134 4.11 7.77 5.82
CA ASP A 134 4.21 8.47 4.54
C ASP A 134 5.46 8.04 3.76
N MET A 135 5.60 8.53 2.52
CA MET A 135 6.74 8.17 1.68
C MET A 135 8.07 8.61 2.28
N ASN A 136 8.11 9.74 2.98
CA ASN A 136 9.34 10.25 3.60
C ASN A 136 9.86 9.30 4.69
N LYS A 137 8.97 8.82 5.56
CA LYS A 137 9.33 7.83 6.58
C LYS A 137 9.74 6.50 5.95
N VAL A 138 9.01 6.04 4.92
CA VAL A 138 9.34 4.80 4.22
C VAL A 138 10.69 4.87 3.53
N GLU A 139 11.03 5.95 2.84
CA GLU A 139 12.34 6.13 2.20
C GLU A 139 13.49 6.22 3.22
N LYS A 140 13.22 6.77 4.41
CA LYS A 140 14.21 6.80 5.49
C LYS A 140 14.49 5.40 6.05
N GLU A 141 13.44 4.62 6.33
CA GLU A 141 13.55 3.30 6.95
C GLU A 141 13.97 2.20 5.96
N TYR A 142 13.55 2.30 4.70
CA TYR A 142 13.76 1.31 3.65
C TYR A 142 14.57 1.85 2.45
N SER A 143 15.45 2.82 2.69
CA SER A 143 16.23 3.54 1.65
C SER A 143 16.81 2.63 0.58
N LYS A 144 17.54 1.58 0.99
CA LYS A 144 18.14 0.57 0.11
C LYS A 144 17.15 -0.04 -0.89
N PHE A 145 15.91 -0.24 -0.47
CA PHE A 145 14.87 -0.89 -1.26
C PHE A 145 14.11 0.10 -2.16
N THR A 146 14.04 1.37 -1.77
CA THR A 146 13.30 2.41 -2.49
C THR A 146 14.16 3.20 -3.50
N GLU A 147 15.48 3.04 -3.49
CA GLU A 147 16.41 3.75 -4.40
C GLU A 147 16.26 3.38 -5.88
N ASN A 148 16.15 2.08 -6.19
CA ASN A 148 16.02 1.61 -7.57
C ASN A 148 15.09 0.41 -7.66
N LEU A 149 13.83 0.69 -7.98
CA LEU A 149 12.77 -0.30 -8.05
C LEU A 149 13.02 -1.40 -9.09
N ARG A 150 13.77 -1.10 -10.16
CA ARG A 150 14.10 -2.09 -11.22
C ARG A 150 15.00 -3.22 -10.72
N ASN A 151 15.63 -3.05 -9.56
CA ASN A 151 16.33 -4.15 -8.92
C ASN A 151 15.36 -5.24 -8.45
N TYR A 152 14.12 -4.86 -8.08
CA TYR A 152 13.16 -5.73 -7.41
C TYR A 152 11.94 -6.09 -8.26
N LEU A 153 11.51 -5.18 -9.13
CA LEU A 153 10.27 -5.30 -9.91
C LEU A 153 10.55 -5.55 -11.39
N GLU A 154 9.61 -6.26 -12.01
CA GLU A 154 9.46 -6.44 -13.45
C GLU A 154 8.13 -5.83 -13.89
N GLU A 155 8.17 -4.99 -14.92
CA GLU A 155 6.97 -4.44 -15.56
C GLU A 155 6.70 -5.13 -16.89
N LYS A 156 5.48 -5.66 -17.05
CA LYS A 156 4.98 -6.15 -18.33
C LYS A 156 4.54 -4.96 -19.18
N LYS A 157 4.98 -4.97 -20.44
CA LYS A 157 4.62 -3.97 -21.46
C LYS A 157 3.33 -4.35 -22.15
#